data_AF-A0A1G8WNN3-F1
#
_entry.id   AF-A0A1G8WNN3-F1
#
_cell.length_a   1.000
_cell.length_b   1.000
_cell.length_c   1.000
_cell.angle_alpha   90.00
_cell.angle_beta   90.00
_cell.angle_gamma   90.00
#
_symmetry.space_group_name_H-M   'P 1'
#
loop_
_entity.id
_entity.type
_entity.pdbx_description
1 polymer ?
#
loop_
_entity_poly.entity_id
_entity_poly.type
_entity_poly.pdbx_seq_one_letter_code
_entity_poly.pdbx_strand_id
1 'polypeptide(L)'
;MSRETAANNHIVETGAHISAGQATGAARRRGPFRVGERVQLTDERGRMNTITLEEGGAFHTHRGFLNHDEIIGKVDGSVVANNIGQQYQTLRPLLSDFVLSMPRGAAVVYPKDAGQIVTMADIFPGARVVEAGVGSGALSISLLRAVGDAGYLHSFERREEFADIARGNVETIFGGPHPAWKISLGDFQEEVVRSEEPGSVDRVVLDMLAPWECLDAVATVLAPGGVWINYVATVTQLSRTAEAIRADGRFTEPDAWESMVRGWHLEGLAVRPDHRMVAHTGFLLVTRRLAEGVTGISTKRRPSKTEFSEEDLNAWTPGAVGERAVSDKKLRRAARDAIAGTNVKDEPGQEG
;
A
#
# COMPACT_ATOMS: atom_id res chain seq x y z
N MET A 1 9.96 -75.39 -20.31
CA MET A 1 9.81 -74.22 -21.18
C MET A 1 8.60 -73.44 -20.69
N SER A 2 8.71 -72.62 -19.64
CA SER A 2 9.14 -71.20 -19.65
C SER A 2 8.19 -70.27 -20.43
N ARG A 3 7.50 -69.40 -19.68
CA ARG A 3 6.85 -68.09 -19.99
C ARG A 3 5.85 -67.81 -18.86
N GLU A 4 6.29 -67.37 -17.68
CA GLU A 4 6.71 -66.00 -17.33
C GLU A 4 5.54 -65.01 -17.41
N THR A 5 4.94 -64.80 -16.23
CA THR A 5 3.92 -63.81 -15.91
C THR A 5 4.59 -62.44 -15.82
N ALA A 6 4.28 -61.53 -16.75
CA ALA A 6 4.81 -60.17 -16.71
C ALA A 6 4.07 -59.37 -15.61
N ALA A 7 4.77 -59.10 -14.51
CA ALA A 7 4.36 -58.13 -13.51
C ALA A 7 4.67 -56.72 -14.05
N ASN A 8 3.62 -55.92 -14.24
CA ASN A 8 3.74 -54.50 -14.54
C ASN A 8 4.26 -53.76 -13.30
N ASN A 9 5.56 -53.50 -13.26
CA ASN A 9 6.17 -52.58 -12.31
C ASN A 9 6.02 -51.16 -12.88
N HIS A 10 4.97 -50.44 -12.46
CA HIS A 10 4.92 -48.99 -12.59
C HIS A 10 5.91 -48.40 -11.59
N ILE A 11 7.10 -48.09 -12.08
CA ILE A 11 8.01 -47.15 -11.41
C ILE A 11 7.30 -45.79 -11.46
N VAL A 12 6.74 -45.39 -10.34
CA VAL A 12 6.35 -44.00 -10.11
C VAL A 12 7.66 -43.23 -10.01
N GLU A 13 8.10 -42.66 -11.13
CA GLU A 13 9.09 -41.59 -11.09
C GLU A 13 8.49 -40.48 -10.23
N THR A 14 9.00 -40.36 -9.01
CA THR A 14 8.83 -39.19 -8.16
C THR A 14 9.52 -38.03 -8.87
N GLY A 15 8.81 -37.45 -9.84
CA GLY A 15 9.12 -36.14 -10.36
C GLY A 15 9.15 -35.20 -9.17
N ALA A 16 10.34 -34.67 -8.89
CA ALA A 16 10.48 -33.51 -8.04
C ALA A 16 9.58 -32.42 -8.63
N HIS A 17 8.40 -32.25 -8.04
CA HIS A 17 7.61 -31.06 -8.24
C HIS A 17 8.51 -29.90 -7.80
N ILE A 18 9.00 -29.15 -8.78
CA ILE A 18 9.58 -27.83 -8.57
C ILE A 18 8.56 -27.08 -7.73
N SER A 19 8.85 -26.82 -6.46
CA SER A 19 7.98 -25.96 -5.66
C SER A 19 8.05 -24.59 -6.30
N ALA A 20 6.97 -24.19 -6.98
CA ALA A 20 6.76 -22.80 -7.31
C ALA A 20 6.87 -22.04 -5.99
N GLY A 21 7.89 -21.18 -5.87
CA GLY A 21 8.19 -20.45 -4.65
C GLY A 21 6.92 -19.79 -4.10
N GLN A 22 6.64 -20.00 -2.82
CA GLN A 22 5.49 -19.41 -2.16
C GLN A 22 5.54 -17.88 -2.31
N ALA A 23 4.41 -17.27 -2.70
CA ALA A 23 4.33 -15.81 -2.85
C ALA A 23 4.82 -15.08 -1.60
N THR A 24 5.61 -14.03 -1.81
CA THR A 24 6.30 -13.29 -0.75
C THR A 24 5.32 -12.84 0.33
N GLY A 25 5.64 -13.15 1.59
CA GLY A 25 4.81 -12.83 2.76
C GLY A 25 3.58 -13.71 2.99
N ALA A 26 3.22 -14.62 2.08
CA ALA A 26 2.05 -15.49 2.27
C ALA A 26 2.17 -16.39 3.51
N ALA A 27 3.40 -16.82 3.85
CA ALA A 27 3.68 -17.67 5.01
C ALA A 27 3.35 -17.00 6.35
N ARG A 28 3.39 -15.66 6.42
CA ARG A 28 3.07 -14.86 7.61
C ARG A 28 1.59 -14.55 7.80
N ARG A 29 0.76 -15.01 6.86
CA ARG A 29 -0.68 -14.74 6.84
C ARG A 29 -1.51 -15.98 7.21
N ARG A 30 -0.86 -17.08 7.59
CA ARG A 30 -1.48 -18.39 7.80
C ARG A 30 -0.75 -19.18 8.88
N GLY A 31 -1.44 -20.18 9.42
CA GLY A 31 -0.90 -21.08 10.43
C GLY A 31 -0.91 -20.49 11.84
N PRO A 32 -0.27 -21.16 12.80
CA PRO A 32 -0.17 -20.69 14.18
C PRO A 32 0.59 -19.36 14.30
N PHE A 33 0.31 -18.58 15.34
CA PHE A 33 1.05 -17.36 15.65
C PHE A 33 2.51 -17.64 15.98
N ARG A 34 3.42 -16.79 15.50
CA ARG A 34 4.87 -16.92 15.70
C ARG A 34 5.43 -15.69 16.40
N VAL A 35 6.58 -15.86 17.05
CA VAL A 35 7.36 -14.75 17.61
C VAL A 35 7.65 -13.73 16.51
N GLY A 36 7.42 -12.46 16.80
CA GLY A 36 7.61 -11.33 15.90
C GLY A 36 6.38 -10.98 15.05
N GLU A 37 5.36 -11.85 14.98
CA GLU A 37 4.13 -11.50 14.26
C GLU A 37 3.34 -10.40 14.98
N ARG A 38 2.67 -9.55 14.19
CA ARG A 38 1.67 -8.62 14.72
C ARG A 38 0.35 -9.33 14.94
N VAL A 39 -0.23 -9.13 16.11
CA VAL A 39 -1.55 -9.66 16.49
C VAL A 39 -2.43 -8.53 16.98
N GLN A 40 -3.67 -8.55 16.52
CA GLN A 40 -4.74 -7.69 16.97
C GLN A 40 -5.51 -8.40 18.08
N LEU A 41 -5.59 -7.74 19.23
CA LEU A 41 -6.31 -8.19 20.41
C LEU A 41 -7.62 -7.40 20.52
N THR A 42 -8.73 -8.10 20.51
CA THR A 42 -10.06 -7.51 20.75
C THR A 42 -10.58 -7.99 22.09
N ASP A 43 -10.82 -7.07 23.02
CA ASP A 43 -11.35 -7.40 24.35
C ASP A 43 -12.88 -7.58 24.33
N GLU A 44 -13.46 -8.01 25.45
CA GLU A 44 -14.92 -8.18 25.64
C GLU A 44 -15.76 -6.91 25.40
N ARG A 45 -15.13 -5.74 25.34
CA ARG A 45 -15.79 -4.45 25.05
C ARG A 45 -15.59 -4.02 23.59
N GLY A 46 -14.99 -4.87 22.76
CA GLY A 46 -14.65 -4.57 21.37
C GLY A 46 -13.47 -3.62 21.22
N ARG A 47 -12.68 -3.36 22.28
CA ARG A 47 -11.50 -2.48 22.16
C ARG A 47 -10.36 -3.25 21.52
N MET A 48 -9.80 -2.67 20.47
CA MET A 48 -8.78 -3.28 19.65
C MET A 48 -7.40 -2.71 20.01
N ASN A 49 -6.41 -3.58 20.18
CA ASN A 49 -5.00 -3.22 20.36
C ASN A 49 -4.14 -4.07 19.44
N THR A 50 -3.12 -3.49 18.81
CA THR A 50 -2.15 -4.24 18.00
C THR A 50 -0.85 -4.36 18.76
N ILE A 51 -0.36 -5.59 18.93
CA ILE A 51 0.91 -5.92 19.59
C ILE A 51 1.82 -6.68 18.63
N THR A 52 3.13 -6.66 18.90
CA THR A 52 4.10 -7.55 18.30
C THR A 52 4.40 -8.66 19.31
N LEU A 53 4.31 -9.92 18.89
CA LEU A 53 4.62 -11.05 19.77
C LEU A 53 6.12 -11.14 20.03
N GLU A 54 6.48 -11.35 21.28
CA GLU A 54 7.87 -11.45 21.75
C GLU A 54 7.91 -12.60 22.76
N GLU A 55 8.90 -13.47 22.65
CA GLU A 55 9.09 -14.58 23.60
C GLU A 55 9.29 -14.05 25.02
N GLY A 56 8.51 -14.55 25.98
CA GLY A 56 8.50 -14.05 27.36
C GLY A 56 7.99 -12.61 27.51
N GLY A 57 7.49 -11.99 26.44
CA GLY A 57 6.90 -10.66 26.45
C GLY A 57 5.49 -10.66 27.06
N ALA A 58 5.01 -9.46 27.42
CA ALA A 58 3.68 -9.29 27.97
C ALA A 58 3.01 -7.99 27.50
N PHE A 59 1.71 -8.10 27.19
CA PHE A 59 0.86 -6.96 26.91
C PHE A 59 0.19 -6.46 28.19
N HIS A 60 0.52 -5.24 28.61
CA HIS A 60 0.01 -4.65 29.84
C HIS A 60 -1.20 -3.73 29.61
N THR A 61 -2.21 -3.90 30.45
CA THR A 61 -3.39 -3.03 30.49
C THR A 61 -3.71 -2.62 31.93
N HIS A 62 -4.64 -1.68 32.09
CA HIS A 62 -5.26 -1.36 33.39
C HIS A 62 -5.99 -2.55 34.05
N ARG A 63 -6.18 -3.67 33.34
CA ARG A 63 -6.85 -4.90 33.81
C ARG A 63 -5.88 -6.08 33.88
N GLY A 64 -4.60 -5.83 34.16
CA GLY A 64 -3.59 -6.88 34.24
C GLY A 64 -2.81 -7.06 32.94
N PHE A 65 -2.14 -8.20 32.80
CA PHE A 65 -1.20 -8.49 31.72
C PHE A 65 -1.51 -9.82 31.03
N LEU A 66 -1.31 -9.85 29.72
CA LEU A 66 -1.43 -11.03 28.87
C LEU A 66 -0.04 -11.43 28.38
N ASN A 67 0.45 -12.60 28.80
CA ASN A 67 1.74 -13.12 28.32
C ASN A 67 1.64 -13.46 26.83
N HIS A 68 2.65 -13.10 26.05
CA HIS A 68 2.70 -13.39 24.62
C HIS A 68 2.79 -14.89 24.35
N ASP A 69 3.39 -15.66 25.26
CA ASP A 69 3.50 -17.12 25.19
C ASP A 69 2.12 -17.80 25.24
N GLU A 70 1.09 -17.12 25.77
CA GLU A 70 -0.30 -17.59 25.70
C GLU A 70 -0.90 -17.45 24.30
N ILE A 71 -0.26 -16.74 23.38
CA ILE A 71 -0.73 -16.50 22.02
C ILE A 71 0.13 -17.29 21.02
N ILE A 72 1.44 -17.29 21.23
CA ILE A 72 2.41 -18.00 20.37
C ILE A 72 2.02 -19.48 20.25
N GLY A 73 2.04 -20.02 19.04
CA GLY A 73 1.64 -21.40 18.74
C GLY A 73 0.14 -21.65 18.67
N LYS A 74 -0.72 -20.69 19.05
CA LYS A 74 -2.18 -20.81 18.85
C LYS A 74 -2.57 -20.45 17.42
N VAL A 75 -3.69 -20.99 16.96
CA VAL A 75 -4.24 -20.69 15.62
C VAL A 75 -4.89 -19.32 15.58
N ASP A 76 -4.92 -18.71 14.40
CA ASP A 76 -5.60 -17.43 14.15
C ASP A 76 -7.08 -17.51 14.53
N GLY A 77 -7.62 -16.46 15.16
CA GLY A 77 -9.00 -16.42 15.66
C GLY A 77 -9.23 -17.09 17.02
N SER A 78 -8.17 -17.49 17.72
CA SER A 78 -8.27 -18.04 19.08
C SER A 78 -8.75 -17.00 20.10
N VAL A 79 -9.23 -17.49 21.25
CA VAL A 79 -9.50 -16.65 22.42
C VAL A 79 -8.54 -17.05 23.55
N VAL A 80 -7.90 -16.05 24.16
CA VAL A 80 -6.94 -16.23 25.26
C VAL A 80 -7.37 -15.39 26.45
N ALA A 81 -7.02 -15.84 27.65
CA ALA A 81 -7.31 -15.11 28.88
C ALA A 81 -6.02 -14.50 29.45
N ASN A 82 -6.12 -13.29 30.00
CA ASN A 82 -5.01 -12.69 30.73
C ASN A 82 -4.91 -13.24 32.17
N ASN A 83 -3.97 -12.73 32.96
CA ASN A 83 -3.71 -13.18 34.33
C ASN A 83 -4.88 -13.02 35.31
N ILE A 84 -5.92 -12.24 34.99
CA ILE A 84 -7.13 -12.08 35.82
C ILE A 84 -8.40 -12.67 35.16
N GLY A 85 -8.24 -13.44 34.08
CA GLY A 85 -9.33 -14.12 33.39
C GLY A 85 -10.07 -13.29 32.33
N GLN A 86 -9.65 -12.06 32.04
CA GLN A 86 -10.24 -11.25 30.96
C GLN A 86 -9.91 -11.86 29.61
N GLN A 87 -10.92 -12.05 28.76
CA GLN A 87 -10.75 -12.67 27.45
C GLN A 87 -10.35 -11.67 26.36
N TYR A 88 -9.52 -12.15 25.44
CA TYR A 88 -9.06 -11.45 24.25
C TYR A 88 -9.19 -12.38 23.03
N GLN A 89 -9.89 -11.93 22.00
CA GLN A 89 -9.84 -12.55 20.68
C GLN A 89 -8.54 -12.13 19.98
N THR A 90 -7.79 -13.11 19.46
CA THR A 90 -6.52 -12.90 18.77
C THR A 90 -6.70 -13.09 17.27
N LEU A 91 -6.44 -12.05 16.48
CA LEU A 91 -6.51 -12.09 15.02
C LEU A 91 -5.25 -11.50 14.40
N ARG A 92 -4.78 -12.05 13.28
CA ARG A 92 -3.81 -11.33 12.45
C ARG A 92 -4.48 -10.08 11.87
N PRO A 93 -3.84 -8.90 11.94
CA PRO A 93 -4.40 -7.68 11.38
C PRO A 93 -4.57 -7.84 9.86
N LEU A 94 -5.71 -7.43 9.32
CA LEU A 94 -5.88 -7.24 7.89
C LEU A 94 -4.96 -6.12 7.41
N LEU A 95 -4.77 -6.00 6.10
CA LEU A 95 -4.00 -4.89 5.55
C LEU A 95 -4.62 -3.54 5.92
N SER A 96 -5.95 -3.45 5.88
CA SER A 96 -6.69 -2.27 6.31
C SER A 96 -6.38 -1.88 7.75
N ASP A 97 -6.22 -2.85 8.65
CA ASP A 97 -5.93 -2.60 10.06
C ASP A 97 -4.46 -2.22 10.26
N PHE A 98 -3.56 -2.90 9.55
CA PHE A 98 -2.14 -2.60 9.58
C PHE A 98 -1.86 -1.16 9.12
N VAL A 99 -2.40 -0.75 7.97
CA VAL A 99 -2.17 0.60 7.41
C VAL A 99 -2.58 1.71 8.38
N LEU A 100 -3.66 1.50 9.14
CA LEU A 100 -4.15 2.50 10.10
C LEU A 100 -3.35 2.53 11.43
N SER A 101 -2.65 1.44 11.76
CA SER A 101 -1.92 1.27 13.02
C SER A 101 -0.40 1.20 12.87
N MET A 102 0.13 1.20 11.65
CA MET A 102 1.56 1.15 11.41
C MET A 102 2.27 2.44 11.84
N PRO A 103 3.58 2.38 12.14
CA PRO A 103 4.41 3.56 12.30
C PRO A 103 4.32 4.47 11.07
N ARG A 104 4.05 5.76 11.29
CA ARG A 104 3.81 6.74 10.22
C ARG A 104 4.66 7.97 10.41
N GLY A 105 5.42 8.31 9.37
CA GLY A 105 6.09 9.59 9.25
C GLY A 105 5.18 10.67 8.63
N ALA A 106 4.29 10.26 7.72
CA ALA A 106 3.42 11.14 6.95
C ALA A 106 1.95 10.68 7.05
N ALA A 107 1.04 11.47 6.45
CA ALA A 107 -0.30 10.97 6.17
C ALA A 107 -0.21 9.76 5.23
N VAL A 108 -1.14 8.83 5.35
CA VAL A 108 -1.17 7.60 4.54
C VAL A 108 -2.39 7.60 3.65
N VAL A 109 -2.26 7.02 2.46
CA VAL A 109 -3.41 6.69 1.63
C VAL A 109 -4.29 5.68 2.38
N TYR A 110 -5.57 6.01 2.53
CA TYR A 110 -6.51 5.18 3.28
C TYR A 110 -6.86 3.91 2.49
N PRO A 111 -7.24 2.81 3.15
CA PRO A 111 -7.58 1.56 2.46
C PRO A 111 -8.66 1.70 1.36
N LYS A 112 -9.64 2.60 1.56
CA LYS A 112 -10.67 2.89 0.55
C LYS A 112 -10.07 3.45 -0.74
N ASP A 113 -9.07 4.31 -0.62
CA ASP A 113 -8.43 5.00 -1.73
C ASP A 113 -7.38 4.09 -2.38
N ALA A 114 -6.60 3.36 -1.57
CA ALA A 114 -5.65 2.36 -2.08
C ALA A 114 -6.34 1.27 -2.90
N GLY A 115 -7.50 0.77 -2.46
CA GLY A 115 -8.29 -0.19 -3.22
C GLY A 115 -8.80 0.37 -4.55
N GLN A 116 -9.22 1.64 -4.58
CA GLN A 116 -9.58 2.33 -5.81
C GLN A 116 -8.36 2.59 -6.70
N ILE A 117 -7.20 2.93 -6.15
CA ILE A 117 -5.97 3.12 -6.93
C ILE A 117 -5.60 1.82 -7.63
N VAL A 118 -5.53 0.71 -6.91
CA VAL A 118 -5.23 -0.61 -7.48
C VAL A 118 -6.20 -0.97 -8.61
N THR A 119 -7.49 -0.73 -8.39
CA THR A 119 -8.54 -1.10 -9.36
C THR A 119 -8.60 -0.15 -10.56
N MET A 120 -8.64 1.15 -10.32
CA MET A 120 -8.89 2.17 -11.34
C MET A 120 -7.62 2.52 -12.13
N ALA A 121 -6.44 2.33 -11.54
CA ALA A 121 -5.20 2.31 -12.29
C ALA A 121 -4.94 0.95 -12.96
N ASP A 122 -5.80 -0.05 -12.76
CA ASP A 122 -5.63 -1.39 -13.34
C ASP A 122 -4.23 -1.96 -13.05
N ILE A 123 -3.85 -2.03 -11.77
CA ILE A 123 -2.58 -2.61 -11.34
C ILE A 123 -2.73 -4.14 -11.38
N PHE A 124 -2.02 -4.79 -12.29
CA PHE A 124 -2.14 -6.22 -12.57
C PHE A 124 -0.89 -7.02 -12.17
N PRO A 125 -0.99 -8.35 -11.97
CA PRO A 125 0.17 -9.19 -11.69
C PRO A 125 1.21 -9.14 -12.82
N GLY A 126 2.46 -8.84 -12.49
CA GLY A 126 3.54 -8.67 -13.46
C GLY A 126 3.70 -7.24 -13.99
N ALA A 127 2.82 -6.29 -13.62
CA ALA A 127 2.92 -4.90 -14.07
C ALA A 127 4.22 -4.22 -13.60
N ARG A 128 4.75 -3.33 -14.45
CA ARG A 128 5.82 -2.38 -14.11
C ARG A 128 5.20 -1.06 -13.65
N VAL A 129 5.29 -0.79 -12.36
CA VAL A 129 4.69 0.36 -11.71
C VAL A 129 5.78 1.27 -11.17
N VAL A 130 5.63 2.58 -11.37
CA VAL A 130 6.41 3.58 -10.63
C VAL A 130 5.49 4.36 -9.71
N GLU A 131 5.97 4.67 -8.51
CA GLU A 131 5.27 5.55 -7.58
C GLU A 131 6.19 6.65 -7.03
N ALA A 132 5.61 7.79 -6.67
CA ALA A 132 6.32 8.84 -5.94
C ALA A 132 5.49 9.37 -4.77
N GLY A 133 6.19 9.70 -3.68
CA GLY A 133 5.55 10.02 -2.41
C GLY A 133 5.31 8.76 -1.57
N VAL A 134 6.37 7.98 -1.35
CA VAL A 134 6.31 6.69 -0.65
C VAL A 134 5.82 6.88 0.79
N GLY A 135 6.28 7.95 1.44
CA GLY A 135 5.82 8.36 2.76
C GLY A 135 6.08 7.29 3.83
N SER A 136 5.04 6.54 4.20
CA SER A 136 5.16 5.43 5.17
C SER A 136 4.95 4.04 4.56
N GLY A 137 4.87 3.93 3.23
CA GLY A 137 4.77 2.67 2.50
C GLY A 137 3.37 2.03 2.45
N ALA A 138 2.32 2.74 2.90
CA ALA A 138 0.95 2.19 2.93
C ALA A 138 0.47 1.78 1.53
N LEU A 139 0.63 2.68 0.57
CA LEU A 139 0.23 2.45 -0.81
C LEU A 139 1.16 1.43 -1.47
N SER A 140 2.47 1.54 -1.24
CA SER A 140 3.49 0.60 -1.72
C SER A 140 3.15 -0.84 -1.36
N ILE A 141 2.69 -1.12 -0.12
CA ILE A 141 2.25 -2.47 0.27
C ILE A 141 1.08 -2.96 -0.59
N SER A 142 0.12 -2.09 -0.89
CA SER A 142 -1.05 -2.43 -1.70
C SER A 142 -0.65 -2.70 -3.16
N LEU A 143 0.25 -1.88 -3.71
CA LEU A 143 0.79 -2.05 -5.05
C LEU A 143 1.62 -3.34 -5.16
N LEU A 144 2.51 -3.63 -4.20
CA LEU A 144 3.32 -4.85 -4.18
C LEU A 144 2.46 -6.11 -4.17
N ARG A 145 1.37 -6.11 -3.39
CA ARG A 145 0.41 -7.23 -3.41
C ARG A 145 -0.28 -7.42 -4.76
N ALA A 146 -0.56 -6.33 -5.47
CA ALA A 146 -1.24 -6.37 -6.75
C ALA A 146 -0.30 -6.81 -7.89
N VAL A 147 0.93 -6.30 -7.92
CA VAL A 147 1.92 -6.67 -8.95
C VAL A 147 2.52 -8.06 -8.71
N GLY A 148 2.60 -8.50 -7.45
CA GLY A 148 3.17 -9.79 -7.06
C GLY A 148 4.67 -9.91 -7.30
N ASP A 149 5.23 -11.08 -6.97
CA ASP A 149 6.68 -11.33 -6.98
C ASP A 149 7.33 -11.22 -8.35
N ALA A 150 6.56 -11.43 -9.43
CA ALA A 150 7.01 -11.33 -10.82
C ALA A 150 6.80 -9.93 -11.43
N GLY A 151 6.17 -9.02 -10.69
CA GLY A 151 6.00 -7.64 -11.11
C GLY A 151 7.19 -6.75 -10.76
N TYR A 152 6.97 -5.45 -10.84
CA TYR A 152 7.99 -4.46 -10.52
C TYR A 152 7.34 -3.20 -9.96
N LEU A 153 7.80 -2.75 -8.80
CA LEU A 153 7.45 -1.46 -8.21
C LEU A 153 8.72 -0.68 -7.94
N HIS A 154 8.88 0.46 -8.61
CA HIS A 154 9.94 1.42 -8.34
C HIS A 154 9.37 2.67 -7.65
N SER A 155 9.74 2.83 -6.40
CA SER A 155 9.26 3.89 -5.53
C SER A 155 10.30 5.01 -5.43
N PHE A 156 9.89 6.26 -5.58
CA PHE A 156 10.77 7.43 -5.48
C PHE A 156 10.39 8.28 -4.26
N GLU A 157 11.37 8.51 -3.38
CA GLU A 157 11.21 9.29 -2.15
C GLU A 157 12.35 10.30 -2.00
N ARG A 158 12.05 11.53 -1.58
CA ARG A 158 13.08 12.57 -1.45
C ARG A 158 13.83 12.47 -0.14
N ARG A 159 13.17 11.98 0.91
CA ARG A 159 13.70 11.97 2.28
C ARG A 159 14.01 10.57 2.73
N GLU A 160 15.28 10.33 3.05
CA GLU A 160 15.79 9.04 3.50
C GLU A 160 14.99 8.49 4.70
N GLU A 161 14.57 9.34 5.63
CA GLU A 161 13.80 8.87 6.79
C GLU A 161 12.42 8.32 6.42
N PHE A 162 11.79 8.84 5.36
CA PHE A 162 10.55 8.27 4.85
C PHE A 162 10.80 6.94 4.13
N ALA A 163 11.90 6.85 3.36
CA ALA A 163 12.31 5.62 2.71
C ALA A 163 12.57 4.50 3.74
N ASP A 164 13.20 4.82 4.87
CA ASP A 164 13.45 3.86 5.94
C ASP A 164 12.19 3.40 6.66
N ILE A 165 11.26 4.33 6.94
CA ILE A 165 9.94 3.99 7.50
C ILE A 165 9.18 3.06 6.55
N ALA A 166 9.14 3.40 5.26
CA ALA A 166 8.48 2.59 4.25
C ALA A 166 9.10 1.19 4.18
N ARG A 167 10.44 1.10 4.19
CA ARG A 167 11.15 -0.19 4.17
C ARG A 167 10.80 -1.04 5.37
N GLY A 168 10.88 -0.49 6.59
CA GLY A 168 10.50 -1.22 7.80
C GLY A 168 9.05 -1.71 7.78
N ASN A 169 8.11 -0.88 7.29
CA ASN A 169 6.70 -1.26 7.21
C ASN A 169 6.42 -2.34 6.15
N VAL A 170 7.04 -2.23 4.96
CA VAL A 170 6.93 -3.23 3.88
C VAL A 170 7.54 -4.56 4.35
N GLU A 171 8.73 -4.53 4.92
CA GLU A 171 9.39 -5.75 5.40
C GLU A 171 8.62 -6.38 6.58
N THR A 172 7.99 -5.58 7.43
CA THR A 172 7.13 -6.10 8.51
C THR A 172 5.96 -6.92 7.96
N ILE A 173 5.28 -6.42 6.92
CA ILE A 173 4.07 -7.09 6.38
C ILE A 173 4.42 -8.30 5.49
N PHE A 174 5.53 -8.25 4.77
CA PHE A 174 5.97 -9.31 3.85
C PHE A 174 6.97 -10.28 4.47
N GLY A 175 7.54 -9.94 5.61
CA GLY A 175 8.50 -10.76 6.32
C GLY A 175 9.93 -10.69 5.85
N GLY A 176 10.28 -9.59 5.20
CA GLY A 176 11.59 -9.34 4.63
C GLY A 176 11.45 -8.47 3.37
N PRO A 177 12.56 -8.19 2.69
CA PRO A 177 12.55 -7.42 1.45
C PRO A 177 11.65 -8.09 0.39
N HIS A 178 10.82 -7.30 -0.29
CA HIS A 178 9.99 -7.82 -1.37
C HIS A 178 10.79 -7.82 -2.68
N PRO A 179 10.84 -8.93 -3.45
CA PRO A 179 11.71 -9.05 -4.63
C PRO A 179 11.34 -8.09 -5.76
N ALA A 180 10.06 -7.77 -5.90
CA ALA A 180 9.57 -6.81 -6.91
C ALA A 180 9.80 -5.34 -6.53
N TRP A 181 10.36 -5.02 -5.36
CA TRP A 181 10.40 -3.64 -4.87
C TRP A 181 11.79 -3.02 -4.94
N LYS A 182 11.84 -1.79 -5.47
CA LYS A 182 13.02 -0.93 -5.45
C LYS A 182 12.61 0.45 -4.94
N ILE A 183 13.46 1.07 -4.12
CA ILE A 183 13.31 2.47 -3.69
C ILE A 183 14.55 3.28 -4.08
N SER A 184 14.33 4.43 -4.72
CA SER A 184 15.37 5.39 -5.10
C SER A 184 15.14 6.72 -4.38
N LEU A 185 16.25 7.34 -3.97
CA LEU A 185 16.22 8.65 -3.32
C LEU A 185 16.39 9.77 -4.34
N GLY A 186 15.49 10.76 -4.32
CA GLY A 186 15.59 11.95 -5.15
C GLY A 186 14.25 12.47 -5.66
N ASP A 187 14.30 13.52 -6.48
CA ASP A 187 13.14 14.10 -7.12
C ASP A 187 12.64 13.20 -8.26
N PHE A 188 11.36 12.83 -8.22
CA PHE A 188 10.77 11.87 -9.16
C PHE A 188 11.01 12.26 -10.63
N GLN A 189 10.81 13.53 -10.99
CA GLN A 189 10.94 14.00 -12.37
C GLN A 189 12.35 13.77 -12.97
N GLU A 190 13.38 13.72 -12.13
CA GLU A 190 14.75 13.47 -12.57
C GLU A 190 15.09 11.99 -12.50
N GLU A 191 14.81 11.37 -11.36
CA GLU A 191 15.26 10.00 -11.07
C GLU A 191 14.52 8.96 -11.91
N VAL A 192 13.23 9.15 -12.21
CA VAL A 192 12.47 8.19 -13.00
C VAL A 192 13.00 8.08 -14.43
N VAL A 193 13.36 9.21 -15.05
CA VAL A 193 13.89 9.24 -16.43
C VAL A 193 15.32 8.68 -16.48
N ARG A 194 16.08 8.80 -15.40
CA ARG A 194 17.43 8.21 -15.30
C ARG A 194 17.41 6.70 -15.12
N SER A 195 16.33 6.15 -14.56
CA SER A 195 16.30 4.78 -14.06
C SER A 195 15.35 3.85 -14.82
N GLU A 196 14.38 4.40 -15.54
CA GLU A 196 13.45 3.66 -16.38
C GLU A 196 13.66 3.99 -17.86
N GLU A 197 13.54 2.98 -18.71
CA GLU A 197 13.60 3.16 -20.15
C GLU A 197 12.33 3.87 -20.66
N PRO A 198 12.41 4.70 -21.71
CA PRO A 198 11.24 5.32 -22.30
C PRO A 198 10.16 4.30 -22.70
N GLY A 199 8.92 4.59 -22.31
CA GLY A 199 7.77 3.72 -22.60
C GLY A 199 7.79 2.33 -21.94
N SER A 200 8.64 2.09 -20.94
CA SER A 200 8.79 0.79 -20.28
C SER A 200 7.89 0.59 -19.05
N VAL A 201 7.23 1.65 -18.58
CA VAL A 201 6.38 1.63 -17.38
C VAL A 201 4.92 1.44 -17.79
N ASP A 202 4.21 0.53 -17.13
CA ASP A 202 2.79 0.28 -17.39
C ASP A 202 1.90 1.29 -16.67
N ARG A 203 2.27 1.65 -15.43
CA ARG A 203 1.44 2.42 -14.49
C ARG A 203 2.28 3.42 -13.69
N VAL A 204 1.77 4.63 -13.54
CA VAL A 204 2.38 5.68 -12.72
C VAL A 204 1.38 6.10 -11.62
N VAL A 205 1.83 6.13 -10.38
CA VAL A 205 1.03 6.50 -9.20
C VAL A 205 1.70 7.64 -8.44
N LEU A 206 1.13 8.84 -8.42
CA LEU A 206 1.71 9.99 -7.72
C LEU A 206 0.85 10.40 -6.52
N ASP A 207 1.42 10.35 -5.32
CA ASP A 207 0.87 10.90 -4.08
C ASP A 207 1.82 11.98 -3.56
N MET A 208 1.78 13.15 -4.19
CA MET A 208 2.71 14.24 -3.89
C MET A 208 2.07 15.61 -4.06
N LEU A 209 2.75 16.64 -3.56
CA LEU A 209 2.19 17.99 -3.50
C LEU A 209 2.02 18.65 -4.87
N ALA A 210 2.85 18.28 -5.86
CA ALA A 210 2.96 18.95 -7.14
C ALA A 210 3.10 17.98 -8.34
N PRO A 211 2.13 17.09 -8.58
CA PRO A 211 2.22 16.11 -9.67
C PRO A 211 2.23 16.74 -11.08
N TRP A 212 1.73 17.97 -11.24
CA TRP A 212 1.79 18.72 -12.51
C TRP A 212 3.23 19.05 -12.95
N GLU A 213 4.22 19.02 -12.05
CA GLU A 213 5.64 19.21 -12.40
C GLU A 213 6.27 17.97 -13.04
N CYS A 214 5.55 16.83 -13.03
CA CYS A 214 6.08 15.54 -13.50
C CYS A 214 5.62 15.17 -14.92
N LEU A 215 4.91 16.04 -15.64
CA LEU A 215 4.31 15.77 -16.95
C LEU A 215 5.30 15.14 -17.94
N ASP A 216 6.46 15.77 -18.15
CA ASP A 216 7.47 15.31 -19.10
C ASP A 216 8.07 13.95 -18.69
N ALA A 217 8.38 13.80 -17.42
CA ALA A 217 8.94 12.56 -16.88
C ALA A 217 7.95 11.40 -17.05
N VAL A 218 6.68 11.61 -16.70
CA VAL A 218 5.61 10.62 -16.87
C VAL A 218 5.40 10.31 -18.35
N ALA A 219 5.31 11.32 -19.21
CA ALA A 219 5.09 11.12 -20.65
C ALA A 219 6.23 10.34 -21.33
N THR A 220 7.44 10.44 -20.77
CA THR A 220 8.65 9.76 -21.26
C THR A 220 8.64 8.28 -20.88
N VAL A 221 8.42 7.95 -19.61
CA VAL A 221 8.58 6.56 -19.12
C VAL A 221 7.32 5.70 -19.29
N LEU A 222 6.14 6.32 -19.31
CA LEU A 222 4.87 5.63 -19.41
C LEU A 222 4.63 5.11 -20.84
N ALA A 223 4.37 3.80 -20.96
CA ALA A 223 4.02 3.17 -22.22
C ALA A 223 2.77 3.82 -22.86
N PRO A 224 2.64 3.86 -24.19
CA PRO A 224 1.39 4.23 -24.85
C PRO A 224 0.21 3.41 -24.31
N GLY A 225 -0.86 4.08 -23.94
CA GLY A 225 -2.02 3.48 -23.28
C GLY A 225 -1.82 3.18 -21.78
N GLY A 226 -0.63 3.37 -21.23
CA GLY A 226 -0.35 3.27 -19.80
C GLY A 226 -1.18 4.25 -18.98
N VAL A 227 -1.42 3.92 -17.71
CA VAL A 227 -2.30 4.69 -16.82
C VAL A 227 -1.48 5.52 -15.86
N TRP A 228 -1.85 6.79 -15.72
CA TRP A 228 -1.34 7.68 -14.68
C TRP A 228 -2.47 8.05 -13.73
N ILE A 229 -2.30 7.70 -12.46
CA ILE A 229 -3.22 8.07 -11.39
C ILE A 229 -2.53 8.99 -10.37
N ASN A 230 -3.26 10.01 -9.93
CA ASN A 230 -2.83 10.98 -8.94
C ASN A 230 -3.74 10.92 -7.73
N TYR A 231 -3.16 11.00 -6.54
CA TYR A 231 -3.85 11.24 -5.29
C TYR A 231 -3.47 12.64 -4.78
N VAL A 232 -4.47 13.52 -4.65
CA VAL A 232 -4.24 14.92 -4.23
C VAL A 232 -5.23 15.33 -3.14
N ALA A 233 -4.77 16.09 -2.14
CA ALA A 233 -5.59 16.40 -0.97
C ALA A 233 -6.57 17.55 -1.23
N THR A 234 -6.19 18.54 -2.05
CA THR A 234 -6.96 19.78 -2.23
C THR A 234 -7.57 19.89 -3.62
N VAL A 235 -8.67 20.65 -3.70
CA VAL A 235 -9.30 21.00 -4.98
C VAL A 235 -8.42 21.88 -5.87
N THR A 236 -7.51 22.67 -5.28
CA THR A 236 -6.57 23.49 -6.05
C THR A 236 -5.50 22.62 -6.71
N GLN A 237 -4.99 21.62 -6.00
CA GLN A 237 -4.11 20.62 -6.58
C GLN A 237 -4.82 19.84 -7.69
N LEU A 238 -6.06 19.39 -7.44
CA LEU A 238 -6.86 18.68 -8.43
C LEU A 238 -7.04 19.50 -9.71
N SER A 239 -7.45 20.76 -9.57
CA SER A 239 -7.65 21.67 -10.70
C SER A 239 -6.36 21.89 -11.48
N ARG A 240 -5.24 22.18 -10.79
CA ARG A 240 -3.96 22.45 -11.44
C ARG A 240 -3.44 21.23 -12.20
N THR A 241 -3.49 20.04 -11.60
CA THR A 241 -3.12 18.79 -12.26
C THR A 241 -3.95 18.54 -13.51
N ALA A 242 -5.28 18.69 -13.41
CA ALA A 242 -6.18 18.44 -14.53
C ALA A 242 -5.95 19.40 -15.70
N GLU A 243 -5.78 20.70 -15.43
CA GLU A 243 -5.53 21.69 -16.49
C GLU A 243 -4.12 21.52 -17.10
N ALA A 244 -3.10 21.18 -16.30
CA ALA A 244 -1.77 20.90 -16.82
C ALA A 244 -1.76 19.68 -17.75
N ILE A 245 -2.44 18.59 -17.38
CA ILE A 245 -2.62 17.40 -18.23
C ILE A 245 -3.34 17.74 -19.54
N ARG A 246 -4.36 18.60 -19.50
CA ARG A 246 -5.10 19.05 -20.69
C ARG A 246 -4.26 19.90 -21.61
N ALA A 247 -3.52 20.86 -21.05
CA ALA A 247 -2.65 21.76 -21.81
C ALA A 247 -1.51 20.99 -22.50
N ASP A 248 -1.01 19.94 -21.87
CA ASP A 248 0.04 19.09 -22.39
C ASP A 248 -0.37 18.31 -23.66
N GLY A 249 -1.59 17.78 -23.67
CA GLY A 249 -2.17 17.12 -24.84
C GLY A 249 -1.63 15.72 -25.17
N ARG A 250 -0.61 15.21 -24.47
CA ARG A 250 -0.07 13.83 -24.65
C ARG A 250 -0.85 12.77 -23.87
N PHE A 251 -1.88 13.18 -23.15
CA PHE A 251 -2.73 12.34 -22.30
C PHE A 251 -4.21 12.49 -22.68
N THR A 252 -5.02 11.51 -22.30
CA THR A 252 -6.48 11.61 -22.44
C THR A 252 -7.07 12.67 -21.51
N GLU A 253 -8.34 13.02 -21.74
CA GLU A 253 -9.09 13.86 -20.79
C GLU A 253 -9.00 13.26 -19.38
N PRO A 254 -8.56 14.03 -18.36
CA PRO A 254 -8.46 13.52 -17.00
C PRO A 254 -9.86 13.33 -16.40
N ASP A 255 -10.07 12.18 -15.79
CA ASP A 255 -11.27 11.86 -15.01
C ASP A 255 -10.94 11.89 -13.52
N ALA A 256 -11.82 12.48 -12.71
CA ALA A 256 -11.55 12.71 -11.29
C ALA A 256 -12.78 12.46 -10.41
N TRP A 257 -12.55 11.88 -9.24
CA TRP A 257 -13.59 11.58 -8.26
C TRP A 257 -13.04 11.56 -6.83
N GLU A 258 -13.95 11.49 -5.87
CA GLU A 258 -13.67 11.18 -4.47
C GLU A 258 -14.60 10.08 -3.99
N SER A 259 -14.28 9.45 -2.85
CA SER A 259 -15.10 8.40 -2.26
C SER A 259 -15.32 8.62 -0.77
N MET A 260 -16.54 8.34 -0.30
CA MET A 260 -16.92 8.46 1.10
C MET A 260 -17.32 7.09 1.65
N VAL A 261 -16.79 6.72 2.80
CA VAL A 261 -17.15 5.48 3.51
C VAL A 261 -17.85 5.86 4.81
N ARG A 262 -19.12 5.46 4.95
CA ARG A 262 -19.94 5.72 6.12
C ARG A 262 -20.28 4.41 6.82
N GLY A 263 -19.77 4.23 8.04
CA GLY A 263 -20.07 3.10 8.89
C GLY A 263 -21.54 3.07 9.32
N TRP A 264 -21.98 1.88 9.75
CA TRP A 264 -23.32 1.64 10.25
C TRP A 264 -23.25 0.95 11.60
N HIS A 265 -24.03 1.47 12.53
CA HIS A 265 -24.33 0.80 13.79
C HIS A 265 -25.41 -0.26 13.53
N LEU A 266 -25.13 -1.50 13.91
CA LEU A 266 -25.95 -2.69 13.62
C LEU A 266 -26.26 -3.46 14.91
N GLU A 267 -27.03 -2.86 15.82
CA GLU A 267 -27.37 -3.49 17.11
C GLU A 267 -28.89 -3.65 17.27
N GLY A 268 -29.40 -4.87 17.08
CA GLY A 268 -30.83 -5.17 17.22
C GLY A 268 -31.70 -4.29 16.30
N LEU A 269 -32.57 -3.46 16.89
CA LEU A 269 -33.41 -2.49 16.17
C LEU A 269 -32.69 -1.16 15.91
N ALA A 270 -31.55 -0.91 16.53
CA ALA A 270 -30.74 0.28 16.33
C ALA A 270 -29.85 0.11 15.09
N VAL A 271 -30.47 0.07 13.91
CA VAL A 271 -29.79 0.03 12.61
C VAL A 271 -29.79 1.42 12.01
N ARG A 272 -28.64 2.07 12.00
CA ARG A 272 -28.48 3.44 11.48
C ARG A 272 -27.03 3.76 11.09
N PRO A 273 -26.76 4.80 10.30
CA PRO A 273 -25.41 5.28 10.10
C PRO A 273 -24.73 5.68 11.41
N ASP A 274 -23.40 5.57 11.44
CA ASP A 274 -22.59 6.11 12.51
C ASP A 274 -22.71 7.64 12.56
N HIS A 275 -22.64 8.19 13.77
CA HIS A 275 -22.76 9.63 13.99
C HIS A 275 -21.54 10.43 13.49
N ARG A 276 -20.41 9.75 13.27
CA ARG A 276 -19.16 10.35 12.81
C ARG A 276 -18.59 9.52 11.67
N MET A 277 -17.98 10.19 10.71
CA MET A 277 -17.24 9.57 9.63
C MET A 277 -16.06 10.45 9.24
N VAL A 278 -15.08 9.85 8.55
CA VAL A 278 -14.06 10.61 7.84
C VAL A 278 -14.73 11.19 6.59
N ALA A 279 -14.85 12.52 6.54
CA ALA A 279 -15.57 13.20 5.46
C ALA A 279 -14.74 13.34 4.18
N HIS A 280 -13.41 13.46 4.31
CA HIS A 280 -12.50 13.62 3.18
C HIS A 280 -11.13 13.00 3.48
N THR A 281 -10.45 12.53 2.44
CA THR A 281 -9.06 12.07 2.50
C THR A 281 -8.27 12.70 1.36
N GLY A 282 -8.74 12.54 0.13
CA GLY A 282 -8.16 13.10 -1.08
C GLY A 282 -9.04 12.80 -2.29
N PHE A 283 -8.70 13.45 -3.40
CA PHE A 283 -9.27 13.20 -4.72
C PHE A 283 -8.36 12.24 -5.48
N LEU A 284 -8.97 11.39 -6.30
CA LEU A 284 -8.27 10.61 -7.31
C LEU A 284 -8.49 11.25 -8.67
N LEU A 285 -7.44 11.32 -9.48
CA LEU A 285 -7.48 11.76 -10.87
C LEU A 285 -6.73 10.75 -11.71
N VAL A 286 -7.36 10.24 -12.78
CA VAL A 286 -6.77 9.28 -13.69
C VAL A 286 -6.74 9.82 -15.12
N THR A 287 -5.68 9.47 -15.85
CA THR A 287 -5.57 9.68 -17.29
C THR A 287 -4.74 8.57 -17.92
N ARG A 288 -4.77 8.47 -19.26
CA ARG A 288 -3.98 7.52 -20.03
C ARG A 288 -3.05 8.22 -21.00
N ARG A 289 -1.87 7.64 -21.19
CA ARG A 289 -0.88 8.10 -22.16
C ARG A 289 -1.39 7.83 -23.58
N LEU A 290 -1.36 8.84 -24.45
CA LEU A 290 -1.63 8.67 -25.88
C LEU A 290 -0.42 8.04 -26.60
N ALA A 291 -0.60 7.60 -27.84
CA ALA A 291 0.55 7.22 -28.67
C ALA A 291 1.41 8.45 -29.01
N GLU A 292 2.67 8.21 -29.39
CA GLU A 292 3.56 9.29 -29.84
C GLU A 292 3.00 9.96 -31.10
N GLY A 293 3.07 11.30 -31.16
CA GLY A 293 2.53 12.09 -32.27
C GLY A 293 1.00 12.15 -32.36
N VAL A 294 0.27 11.50 -31.45
CA VAL A 294 -1.20 11.52 -31.41
C VAL A 294 -1.69 12.57 -30.43
N THR A 295 -2.52 13.49 -30.90
CA THR A 295 -3.23 14.45 -30.06
C THR A 295 -4.59 13.88 -29.62
N GLY A 296 -4.92 14.13 -28.36
CA GLY A 296 -6.17 13.65 -27.77
C GLY A 296 -7.40 14.28 -28.43
N ILE A 297 -8.51 13.54 -28.44
CA ILE A 297 -9.80 14.09 -28.83
C ILE A 297 -10.26 15.03 -27.71
N SER A 298 -10.22 16.35 -27.95
CA SER A 298 -10.75 17.29 -26.98
C SER A 298 -12.28 17.17 -26.91
N THR A 299 -12.81 17.05 -25.69
CA THR A 299 -14.25 17.16 -25.50
C THR A 299 -14.66 18.59 -25.83
N LYS A 300 -15.62 18.77 -26.75
CA LYS A 300 -16.11 20.11 -27.10
C LYS A 300 -16.74 20.76 -25.86
N ARG A 301 -15.99 21.62 -25.17
CA ARG A 301 -16.49 22.42 -24.05
C ARG A 301 -17.41 23.51 -24.58
N ARG A 302 -18.51 23.78 -23.86
CA ARG A 302 -19.25 25.03 -24.07
C ARG A 302 -18.30 26.19 -23.72
N PRO A 303 -18.21 27.25 -24.54
CA PRO A 303 -17.33 28.36 -24.25
C PRO A 303 -17.70 28.97 -22.89
N SER A 304 -16.78 28.83 -21.94
CA SER A 304 -16.76 29.57 -20.69
C SER A 304 -16.17 30.96 -21.00
N LYS A 305 -16.76 32.04 -20.46
CA LYS A 305 -16.29 33.42 -20.69
C LYS A 305 -14.98 33.76 -19.95
N THR A 306 -14.38 32.82 -19.24
CA THR A 306 -13.19 33.06 -18.42
C THR A 306 -12.08 32.09 -18.83
N GLU A 307 -11.04 32.62 -19.46
CA GLU A 307 -9.73 31.97 -19.56
C GLU A 307 -8.93 32.38 -18.31
N PHE A 308 -8.27 31.43 -17.65
CA PHE A 308 -7.45 31.68 -16.46
C PHE A 308 -5.98 31.77 -16.85
N SER A 309 -5.24 32.73 -16.31
CA SER A 309 -3.80 32.89 -16.58
C SER A 309 -2.95 31.91 -15.77
N GLU A 310 -1.70 31.67 -16.18
CA GLU A 310 -0.75 30.88 -15.38
C GLU A 310 -0.51 31.49 -13.99
N GLU A 311 -0.57 32.83 -13.88
CA GLU A 311 -0.44 33.54 -12.61
C GLU A 311 -1.61 33.22 -11.67
N ASP A 312 -2.83 33.15 -12.20
CA ASP A 312 -4.02 32.74 -11.44
C ASP A 312 -3.90 31.30 -10.93
N LEU A 313 -3.34 30.38 -11.73
CA LEU A 313 -3.12 28.99 -11.33
C LEU A 313 -2.02 28.85 -10.26
N ASN A 314 -0.98 29.68 -10.34
CA ASN A 314 0.18 29.63 -9.45
C ASN A 314 -0.08 30.26 -8.07
N ALA A 315 -1.05 31.19 -7.97
CA ALA A 315 -1.41 31.85 -6.71
C ALA A 315 -1.98 30.89 -5.63
N TRP A 316 -2.46 29.71 -6.03
CA TRP A 316 -3.15 28.75 -5.14
C TRP A 316 -2.33 27.50 -4.78
N THR A 317 -1.01 27.57 -4.96
CA THR A 317 -0.10 26.42 -4.78
C THR A 317 0.24 26.20 -3.30
N PRO A 318 0.52 24.96 -2.86
CA PRO A 318 0.85 24.67 -1.45
C PRO A 318 2.01 25.52 -0.89
N GLY A 319 2.99 25.89 -1.72
CA GLY A 319 4.07 26.80 -1.35
C GLY A 319 3.61 28.24 -1.10
N ALA A 320 2.54 28.69 -1.75
CA ALA A 320 1.93 30.01 -1.55
C ALA A 320 0.94 30.03 -0.38
N VAL A 321 0.29 28.89 -0.07
CA VAL A 321 -0.75 28.79 0.98
C VAL A 321 -0.20 28.31 2.34
N GLY A 322 1.08 27.91 2.39
CA GLY A 322 1.81 27.62 3.63
C GLY A 322 1.36 26.33 4.33
N GLU A 323 1.94 25.19 3.94
CA GLU A 323 1.73 23.92 4.65
C GLU A 323 2.78 23.64 5.73
N ARG A 324 2.36 22.95 6.80
CA ARG A 324 3.18 22.66 7.97
C ARG A 324 3.91 21.32 7.81
N ALA A 325 5.23 21.36 7.64
CA ALA A 325 6.07 20.16 7.56
C ALA A 325 6.06 19.35 8.88
N VAL A 326 6.21 18.02 8.76
CA VAL A 326 6.37 17.12 9.92
C VAL A 326 7.78 17.25 10.51
N SER A 327 7.89 17.31 11.83
CA SER A 327 9.17 17.49 12.53
C SER A 327 10.08 16.25 12.50
N ASP A 328 11.39 16.47 12.37
CA ASP A 328 12.40 15.39 12.27
C ASP A 328 12.41 14.44 13.47
N LYS A 329 12.16 14.97 14.67
CA LYS A 329 12.06 14.16 15.89
C LYS A 329 10.95 13.11 15.78
N LYS A 330 9.81 13.47 15.17
CA LYS A 330 8.70 12.54 14.96
C LYS A 330 9.07 11.46 13.93
N LEU A 331 9.77 11.85 12.87
CA LEU A 331 10.20 10.94 11.81
C LEU A 331 11.19 9.89 12.30
N ARG A 332 12.23 10.30 13.04
CA ARG A 332 13.21 9.35 13.62
C ARG A 332 12.57 8.33 14.56
N ARG A 333 11.55 8.76 15.32
CA ARG A 333 10.78 7.84 16.17
C ARG A 333 10.01 6.83 15.32
N ALA A 334 9.29 7.29 14.30
CA ALA A 334 8.53 6.40 13.41
C ALA A 334 9.44 5.39 12.69
N ALA A 335 10.64 5.80 12.25
CA ALA A 335 11.61 4.91 11.60
C ALA A 335 12.06 3.78 12.54
N ARG A 336 12.40 4.11 13.77
CA ARG A 336 12.78 3.11 14.79
C ARG A 336 11.63 2.14 15.09
N ASP A 337 10.41 2.66 15.22
CA ASP A 337 9.23 1.84 15.51
C ASP A 337 8.89 0.89 14.32
N ALA A 338 9.21 1.28 13.07
CA ALA A 338 9.06 0.44 11.88
C ALA A 338 10.11 -0.69 11.82
N ILE A 339 11.37 -0.38 12.14
CA ILE A 339 12.47 -1.37 12.15
C ILE A 339 12.27 -2.46 13.20
N ALA A 340 11.71 -2.13 14.36
CA ALA A 340 11.43 -3.13 15.40
C ALA A 340 10.49 -4.27 14.90
N GLY A 341 9.65 -4.02 13.90
CA GLY A 341 8.71 -5.00 13.35
C GLY A 341 9.30 -6.01 12.36
N THR A 342 10.56 -5.86 11.94
CA THR A 342 11.14 -6.72 10.88
C THR A 342 11.80 -8.00 11.40
N ASN A 343 12.15 -8.08 12.69
CA ASN A 343 12.95 -9.17 13.30
C ASN A 343 12.17 -10.45 13.67
N VAL A 344 11.40 -11.00 12.73
CA VAL A 344 10.62 -12.23 12.96
C VAL A 344 11.40 -13.43 12.43
N LYS A 345 11.57 -14.48 13.23
CA LYS A 345 12.28 -15.72 12.84
C LYS A 345 11.27 -16.75 12.33
N ASP A 346 11.45 -17.22 11.09
CA ASP A 346 10.73 -18.39 10.59
C ASP A 346 11.49 -19.66 10.99
N GLU A 347 11.08 -20.31 12.09
CA GLU A 347 11.49 -21.68 12.35
C GLU A 347 10.52 -22.64 11.63
N PRO A 348 11.02 -23.63 10.85
CA PRO A 348 10.17 -24.66 10.28
C PRO A 348 9.55 -25.47 11.42
N GLY A 349 8.24 -25.32 11.61
CA GLY A 349 7.51 -26.07 12.63
C GLY A 349 7.74 -27.58 12.43
N GLN A 350 8.18 -28.24 13.49
CA GLN A 350 8.17 -29.71 13.56
C GLN A 350 6.72 -30.17 13.40
N GLU A 351 6.43 -30.86 12.30
CA GLU A 351 5.24 -31.70 12.19
C GLU A 351 5.31 -32.75 13.29
N GLY A 352 4.38 -32.69 14.25
CA GLY A 352 4.18 -33.65 15.33
C GLY A 352 2.79 -34.27 15.24
#